data_AF-A0A2S5KZX3-F1
#
_entry.id   AF-A0A2S5KZX3-F1
#
_cell.length_a   1.000
_cell.length_b   1.000
_cell.length_c   1.000
_cell.angle_alpha   90.00
_cell.angle_beta   90.00
_cell.angle_gamma   90.00
#
_symmetry.space_group_name_H-M   'P 1'
#
loop_
_entity.id
_entity.type
_entity.pdbx_description
1 polymer ?
#
loop_
_entity_poly.entity_id
_entity_poly.type
_entity_poly.pdbx_seq_one_letter_code
_entity_poly.pdbx_strand_id
1 'polypeptide(L)' 'AMFLLGISKEIADLLESLSNMQVVKLSSTNMMLTRFRFDDSAVLGMLTNYSKDRDQAHLHTSVLLASQSAEQIS' A
#
# COMPACT_ATOMS: atom_id res chain seq x y z
N ALA A 1 -1.26 9.04 -8.59
CA ALA A 1 -0.64 7.82 -8.04
C ALA A 1 -0.63 7.80 -6.50
N MET A 2 -0.24 8.91 -5.83
CA MET A 2 -0.13 8.99 -4.36
C MET A 2 -1.30 8.41 -3.56
N PHE A 3 -2.55 8.70 -3.95
CA PHE A 3 -3.74 8.18 -3.26
C PHE A 3 -3.85 6.65 -3.26
N LEU A 4 -3.59 6.02 -4.41
CA LEU A 4 -3.66 4.56 -4.54
C LEU A 4 -2.48 3.87 -3.85
N LEU A 5 -1.31 4.50 -3.87
CA LEU A 5 -0.09 4.00 -3.21
C LEU A 5 -0.10 4.27 -1.70
N GLY A 6 -0.85 5.27 -1.24
CA GLY A 6 -0.91 5.63 0.16
C GLY A 6 0.34 6.30 0.70
N ILE A 7 1.00 7.12 -0.11
CA ILE A 7 2.30 7.72 0.20
C ILE A 7 2.23 9.24 0.20
N SER A 8 3.08 9.90 0.99
CA SER A 8 3.23 11.35 0.98
C SER A 8 3.80 11.86 -0.35
N LYS A 9 3.68 13.18 -0.56
CA LYS A 9 4.32 13.85 -1.70
C LYS A 9 5.83 13.65 -1.69
N GLU A 10 6.46 13.76 -0.52
CA GLU A 10 7.90 13.59 -0.36
C GLU A 10 8.38 12.20 -0.80
N ILE A 11 7.65 11.14 -0.42
CA ILE A 11 7.96 9.77 -0.87
C ILE A 11 7.74 9.64 -2.38
N ALA A 12 6.69 10.25 -2.93
CA ALA A 12 6.43 10.20 -4.36
C ALA A 12 7.54 10.88 -5.17
N ASP A 13 7.98 12.07 -4.74
CA ASP A 13 9.07 12.83 -5.37
C ASP A 13 10.39 12.04 -5.27
N LEU A 14 10.64 11.37 -4.13
CA LEU A 14 11.80 10.48 -3.97
C LEU A 14 11.75 9.32 -4.97
N LEU A 15 10.62 8.62 -5.08
CA LEU A 15 10.45 7.49 -6.01
C LEU A 15 10.64 7.93 -7.46
N GLU A 16 10.15 9.12 -7.83
CA GLU A 16 10.33 9.70 -9.17
C GLU A 16 11.80 10.02 -9.47
N SER A 17 12.58 10.41 -8.45
CA SER A 17 14.00 10.72 -8.61
C SER A 17 14.91 9.48 -8.76
N LEU A 18 14.38 8.27 -8.52
CA LEU A 18 15.19 7.05 -8.56
C LEU A 18 15.57 6.68 -10.00
N SER A 19 16.86 6.45 -10.22
CA SER A 19 17.35 5.81 -11.44
C SER A 19 17.03 4.32 -11.49
N ASN A 20 16.96 3.74 -12.69
CA ASN A 20 16.77 2.30 -12.88
C ASN A 20 17.76 1.44 -12.05
N MET A 21 19.02 1.87 -11.95
CA MET A 21 20.04 1.15 -11.19
C MET A 21 19.72 1.15 -9.68
N GLN A 22 19.21 2.26 -9.15
CA GLN A 22 18.80 2.34 -7.75
C GLN A 22 17.56 1.48 -7.47
N VAL A 23 16.59 1.45 -8.39
CA VAL A 23 15.40 0.59 -8.28
C VAL A 23 15.79 -0.90 -8.25
N VAL A 24 16.67 -1.33 -9.15
CA VAL A 24 17.17 -2.71 -9.17
C VAL A 24 17.91 -3.04 -7.87
N LYS A 25 18.77 -2.13 -7.39
CA LYS A 25 19.49 -2.30 -6.12
C LYS A 25 18.53 -2.45 -4.93
N LEU A 26 17.49 -1.61 -4.86
CA LEU A 26 16.44 -1.71 -3.85
C LEU A 26 15.73 -3.08 -3.92
N SER A 27 15.32 -3.50 -5.12
CA SER A 27 14.64 -4.79 -5.30
C SER A 27 15.49 -6.02 -4.89
N SER A 28 16.81 -5.89 -4.94
CA SER A 28 17.75 -6.96 -4.55
C SER A 28 18.04 -7.03 -3.06
N THR A 29 17.48 -6.11 -2.26
CA THR A 29 17.67 -6.12 -0.81
C THR A 29 16.91 -7.27 -0.15
N ASN A 30 17.49 -7.86 0.90
CA ASN A 30 16.84 -8.91 1.70
C ASN A 30 15.83 -8.35 2.72
N MET A 31 15.40 -7.11 2.55
CA MET A 31 14.47 -6.43 3.45
C MET A 31 13.18 -6.12 2.70
N MET A 32 12.05 -6.32 3.37
CA MET A 32 10.75 -5.99 2.80
C MET A 32 10.62 -4.46 2.68
N LEU A 33 10.50 -3.96 1.45
CA LEU A 33 10.36 -2.52 1.17
C LEU A 33 8.91 -2.03 1.21
N THR A 34 7.95 -2.95 1.08
CA THR A 34 6.52 -2.65 1.09
C THR A 34 5.86 -3.49 2.18
N ARG A 35 4.87 -2.92 2.87
CA ARG A 35 4.13 -3.66 3.89
C ARG A 35 2.64 -3.62 3.60
N PHE A 36 1.93 -4.54 4.24
CA PHE A 36 0.48 -4.51 4.21
C PHE A 36 -0.03 -3.28 4.97
N ARG A 37 -0.94 -2.51 4.36
CA ARG A 37 -1.42 -1.23 4.93
C ARG A 37 -2.45 -1.38 6.05
N PHE A 38 -2.91 -2.59 6.33
CA PHE A 38 -3.76 -2.88 7.48
C PHE A 38 -3.01 -3.74 8.48
N ASP A 39 -2.80 -3.24 9.69
CA ASP A 39 -2.19 -4.04 10.76
C ASP A 39 -3.19 -4.98 11.44
N ASP A 40 -4.48 -4.72 11.25
CA ASP A 40 -5.52 -5.50 11.88
C ASP A 40 -5.86 -6.75 11.06
N SER A 41 -5.48 -7.91 11.62
CA SER A 41 -5.82 -9.23 11.09
C SER A 41 -7.33 -9.44 10.92
N ALA A 42 -8.18 -8.74 11.70
CA ALA A 42 -9.62 -8.79 11.55
C ALA A 42 -10.09 -8.09 10.27
N VAL A 43 -9.45 -6.97 9.89
CA VAL A 43 -9.73 -6.29 8.62
C VAL A 43 -9.33 -7.18 7.46
N LEU A 44 -8.13 -7.78 7.52
CA LEU A 44 -7.69 -8.74 6.50
C LEU A 44 -8.65 -9.93 6.39
N GLY A 45 -9.10 -10.48 7.52
CA GLY A 45 -10.10 -11.55 7.59
C GLY A 45 -11.44 -11.14 6.96
N MET A 46 -11.94 -9.95 7.22
CA MET A 46 -13.19 -9.45 6.62
C MET A 46 -13.09 -9.27 5.10
N LEU A 47 -11.94 -8.81 4.60
CA LEU A 47 -11.71 -8.62 3.17
C LEU A 47 -11.49 -9.94 2.42
N THR A 48 -10.95 -10.95 3.10
CA THR A 48 -10.64 -12.27 2.52
C THR A 48 -11.74 -13.30 2.75
N ASN A 49 -12.70 -13.05 3.63
CA ASN A 49 -13.81 -13.96 3.87
C ASN A 49 -14.78 -13.92 2.68
N TYR A 50 -14.65 -14.93 1.82
CA TYR A 50 -15.28 -15.11 0.51
C TYR A 50 -16.82 -15.28 0.52
N SER A 51 -17.48 -15.10 1.66
CA SER A 51 -18.91 -15.35 1.83
C SER A 51 -19.81 -14.17 1.43
N LYS A 52 -19.25 -13.03 1.03
CA LYS A 52 -19.98 -11.84 0.56
C LYS A 52 -19.66 -11.54 -0.90
N ASP A 53 -20.63 -10.91 -1.57
CA ASP A 53 -20.53 -10.47 -2.97
C ASP A 53 -19.19 -9.74 -3.23
N ARG A 54 -18.43 -10.23 -4.20
CA ARG A 54 -17.04 -9.80 -4.45
C ARG A 54 -16.97 -8.31 -4.76
N ASP A 55 -17.96 -7.79 -5.48
CA ASP A 55 -18.03 -6.39 -5.87
C ASP A 55 -18.19 -5.48 -4.64
N GLN A 56 -19.00 -5.90 -3.65
CA GLN A 56 -19.17 -5.19 -2.39
C GLN A 56 -17.90 -5.23 -1.53
N ALA A 57 -17.19 -6.36 -1.51
CA ALA A 57 -15.93 -6.50 -0.80
C ALA A 57 -14.83 -5.59 -1.38
N HIS A 58 -14.75 -5.48 -2.70
CA HIS A 58 -13.80 -4.60 -3.38
C HIS A 58 -14.05 -3.11 -3.08
N LEU A 59 -15.31 -2.67 -3.08
CA LEU A 59 -15.69 -1.32 -2.69
C LEU A 59 -15.31 -1.02 -1.24
N HIS A 60 -15.64 -1.92 -0.31
CA HIS A 60 -15.32 -1.75 1.11
C HIS A 60 -13.81 -1.70 1.36
N THR A 61 -13.03 -2.52 0.64
CA THR A 61 -11.55 -2.48 0.69
C THR A 61 -11.02 -1.12 0.24
N SER A 62 -11.54 -0.60 -0.88
CA SER A 62 -11.08 0.66 -1.46
C SER A 62 -11.37 1.84 -0.53
N VAL A 63 -12.55 1.86 0.11
CA VAL A 63 -12.91 2.88 1.11
C VAL A 63 -12.01 2.80 2.34
N LEU A 64 -11.76 1.59 2.85
CA LEU A 64 -10.87 1.41 4.00
C LEU A 64 -9.43 1.85 3.67
N LEU A 65 -8.90 1.47 2.50
CA LEU A 65 -7.57 1.89 2.04
C LEU A 65 -7.45 3.40 1.87
N ALA A 66 -8.51 4.06 1.40
CA ALA A 66 -8.58 5.51 1.25
C ALA A 66 -8.62 6.26 2.58
N SER A 67 -9.16 5.62 3.63
CA SER A 67 -9.23 6.21 4.98
C SER A 67 -7.90 6.15 5.74
N GLN A 68 -6.97 5.30 5.32
CA GLN A 68 -5.66 5.19 5.95
C GLN A 68 -4.78 6.40 5.63
N SER A 69 -4.14 6.96 6.66
CA SER A 69 -3.18 8.05 6.50
C SER A 69 -2.07 7.67 5.52
N ALA A 70 -1.64 8.65 4.72
CA ALA A 70 -0.51 8.45 3.83
C ALA A 70 0.77 8.26 4.64
N GLU A 71 1.56 7.26 4.26
CA GLU A 71 2.87 6.98 4.86
C GLU A 71 3.74 8.24 4.75
N GLN A 72 4.44 8.58 5.84
CA GLN A 72 5.36 9.72 5.91
C GLN A 72 6.76 9.21 6.25
N ILE A 73 7.78 9.96 5.84
CA ILE A 73 9.16 9.72 6.29
C ILE A 73 9.26 10.29 7.72
N SER A 74 9.57 9.43 8.69
CA SER A 74 9.80 9.81 10.08
C SER A 74 11.25 10.19 10.35
#